data_AF-A0A6M2C8I5-F1
#
_entry.id   AF-A0A6M2C8I5-F1
#
_cell.length_a   1.000
_cell.length_b   1.000
_cell.length_c   1.000
_cell.angle_alpha   90.00
_cell.angle_beta   90.00
_cell.angle_gamma   90.00
#
_symmetry.space_group_name_H-M   'P 1'
#
loop_
_entity.id
_entity.type
_entity.pdbx_description
1 polymer ?
#
loop_
_entity_poly.entity_id
_entity_poly.type
_entity_poly.pdbx_seq_one_letter_code
_entity_poly.pdbx_strand_id
1 'polypeptide(L)'
;MKSIPLLLTLFFAAIVSVNAQEPIRHTVFKKQPINFGGQKGTDSEAVSLMSGRLAYKKVTVPTFRKGTDVKVKLTVRSNGDRWDKSGSCFVVSDPKKLSILSITEKETKFPKDSYVDDKYAGFVAGENYNPTVELMRFMTPFGVGFYSDNKVKNRRPVYIPTWEKQVVWEHDITDLESLVTGTFYVGVWIDSWTAEGYDFDLELIYSNRKQQKVTVLPLVNTIPYVGGQQIPDNFAHKDLEKIFNLKKNVKNVKLHYITTGHGGHSGGDEFIKLKNSVYFDNKLVLDTIPWRDDCASFRRFNPTSGVWVRKDSASYINSKTNKYEIKEIEERIASSDLSRSNWCPGSSVEPMVVKLSDLKAGSHALKIKIPATPVDGDKLNHWLVSAYLTYEE
;
A
#
# COMPACT_ATOMS: atom_id res chain seq x y z
N MET A 1 79.27 -17.84 -25.37
CA MET A 1 77.82 -18.07 -25.26
C MET A 1 77.27 -17.08 -24.24
N LYS A 2 76.43 -16.15 -24.70
CA LYS A 2 75.94 -14.99 -23.92
C LYS A 2 74.77 -15.41 -23.03
N SER A 3 74.87 -15.15 -21.73
CA SER A 3 73.75 -15.24 -20.78
C SER A 3 72.90 -13.97 -20.87
N ILE A 4 71.63 -14.14 -21.19
CA ILE A 4 70.62 -13.08 -21.26
C ILE A 4 69.98 -12.96 -19.87
N PRO A 5 69.91 -11.76 -19.25
CA PRO A 5 69.14 -11.60 -18.02
C PRO A 5 67.65 -11.52 -18.36
N LEU A 6 66.88 -12.44 -17.78
CA LEU A 6 65.43 -12.49 -17.86
C LEU A 6 64.85 -11.33 -17.05
N LEU A 7 64.30 -10.32 -17.74
CA LEU A 7 63.59 -9.20 -17.12
C LEU A 7 62.21 -9.71 -16.67
N LEU A 8 62.02 -9.91 -15.37
CA LEU A 8 60.71 -10.22 -14.80
C LEU A 8 59.86 -8.94 -14.77
N THR A 9 58.93 -8.81 -15.72
CA THR A 9 57.89 -7.78 -15.69
C THR A 9 56.82 -8.17 -14.67
N LEU A 10 56.85 -7.55 -13.48
CA LEU A 10 55.75 -7.62 -12.53
C LEU A 10 54.52 -6.89 -13.10
N PHE A 11 53.50 -7.64 -13.50
CA PHE A 11 52.17 -7.10 -13.76
C PHE A 11 51.53 -6.69 -12.43
N PHE A 12 51.49 -5.38 -12.15
CA PHE A 12 50.69 -4.84 -11.06
C PHE A 12 49.21 -4.90 -11.47
N ALA A 13 48.51 -5.96 -11.06
CA ALA A 13 47.06 -5.98 -11.10
C ALA A 13 46.55 -4.99 -10.05
N ALA A 14 46.19 -3.78 -10.49
CA ALA A 14 45.46 -2.84 -9.65
C ALA A 14 44.10 -3.46 -9.30
N ILE A 15 44.00 -4.04 -8.10
CA ILE A 15 42.71 -4.38 -7.49
C ILE A 15 42.03 -3.04 -7.23
N VAL A 16 41.21 -2.59 -8.16
CA VAL A 16 40.25 -1.52 -7.91
C VAL A 16 39.23 -2.12 -6.96
N SER A 17 39.47 -1.96 -5.66
CA SER A 17 38.46 -2.18 -4.64
C SER A 17 37.33 -1.20 -4.92
N VAL A 18 36.31 -1.68 -5.64
CA VAL A 18 35.03 -1.02 -5.76
C VAL A 18 34.46 -1.00 -4.34
N ASN A 19 34.58 0.13 -3.65
CA ASN A 19 33.89 0.35 -2.39
C ASN A 19 32.39 0.27 -2.68
N ALA A 20 31.81 -0.92 -2.49
CA ALA A 20 30.37 -1.08 -2.47
C ALA A 20 29.85 -0.19 -1.35
N GLN A 21 29.02 0.79 -1.71
CA GLN A 21 28.49 1.73 -0.75
C GLN A 21 27.47 0.96 0.12
N GLU A 22 27.76 0.85 1.41
CA GLU A 22 26.92 0.08 2.33
C GLU A 22 25.51 0.69 2.40
N PRO A 23 24.45 -0.12 2.27
CA PRO A 23 23.08 0.38 2.34
C PRO A 23 22.77 0.86 3.76
N ILE A 24 22.05 1.98 3.86
CA ILE A 24 21.57 2.50 5.14
C ILE A 24 20.21 1.85 5.42
N ARG A 25 20.12 1.06 6.47
CA ARG A 25 18.86 0.47 6.95
C ARG A 25 18.39 1.24 8.18
N HIS A 26 17.21 1.84 8.08
CA HIS A 26 16.57 2.57 9.16
C HIS A 26 15.33 1.82 9.61
N THR A 27 15.41 1.18 10.78
CA THR A 27 14.26 0.55 11.42
C THR A 27 13.39 1.65 12.03
N VAL A 28 12.25 1.92 11.39
CA VAL A 28 11.30 2.91 11.88
C VAL A 28 10.53 2.31 13.05
N PHE A 29 9.79 1.21 12.85
CA PHE A 29 9.00 0.57 13.91
C PHE A 29 9.44 -0.89 14.09
N LYS A 30 9.36 -1.36 15.34
CA LYS A 30 9.58 -2.75 15.69
C LYS A 30 8.47 -3.22 16.63
N LYS A 31 7.66 -4.16 16.15
CA LYS A 31 6.54 -4.75 16.86
C LYS A 31 5.62 -3.70 17.51
N GLN A 32 5.33 -2.64 16.75
CA GLN A 32 4.44 -1.57 17.18
C GLN A 32 2.99 -2.05 17.11
N PRO A 33 2.21 -1.98 18.21
CA PRO A 33 0.79 -2.29 18.16
C PRO A 33 0.01 -1.21 17.41
N ILE A 34 -1.02 -1.65 16.68
CA ILE A 34 -2.02 -0.83 16.00
C ILE A 34 -3.39 -1.48 16.20
N ASN A 35 -4.31 -0.77 16.85
CA ASN A 35 -5.54 -1.33 17.41
C ASN A 35 -6.62 -0.25 17.61
N PHE A 36 -7.71 -0.55 18.30
CA PHE A 36 -8.72 0.41 18.70
C PHE A 36 -9.03 0.30 20.20
N GLY A 37 -8.57 1.28 20.97
CA GLY A 37 -8.74 1.34 22.43
C GLY A 37 -7.90 0.30 23.19
N GLY A 38 -6.91 -0.30 22.54
CA GLY A 38 -6.12 -1.40 23.05
C GLY A 38 -4.83 -1.00 23.76
N GLN A 39 -3.92 -1.97 23.87
CA GLN A 39 -2.61 -1.77 24.47
C GLN A 39 -1.77 -0.79 23.63
N LYS A 40 -1.16 0.19 24.29
CA LYS A 40 -0.22 1.12 23.67
C LYS A 40 1.15 0.46 23.48
N GLY A 41 1.86 0.91 22.43
CA GLY A 41 3.25 0.49 22.20
C GLY A 41 4.18 0.98 23.30
N THR A 42 5.34 0.32 23.43
CA THR A 42 6.40 0.70 24.39
C THR A 42 7.36 1.75 23.83
N ASP A 43 7.25 2.06 22.55
CA ASP A 43 8.12 3.03 21.88
C ASP A 43 7.68 4.46 22.22
N SER A 44 8.51 5.17 22.99
CA SER A 44 8.20 6.53 23.46
C SER A 44 8.22 7.58 22.35
N GLU A 45 8.84 7.29 21.20
CA GLU A 45 8.87 8.22 20.05
C GLU A 45 7.67 8.01 19.13
N ALA A 46 6.96 6.89 19.25
CA ALA A 46 5.76 6.60 18.49
C ALA A 46 4.55 7.39 19.03
N VAL A 47 3.90 8.13 18.12
CA VAL A 47 2.63 8.79 18.40
C VAL A 47 1.50 7.93 17.83
N SER A 48 0.47 7.73 18.65
CA SER A 48 -0.73 7.00 18.25
C SER A 48 -1.94 7.92 18.25
N LEU A 49 -2.69 7.90 17.15
CA LEU A 49 -3.91 8.68 16.93
C LEU A 49 -5.10 7.76 16.67
N MET A 50 -6.29 8.34 16.65
CA MET A 50 -7.55 7.64 16.31
C MET A 50 -7.76 6.39 17.16
N SER A 51 -7.57 6.54 18.47
CA SER A 51 -7.67 5.47 19.46
C SER A 51 -6.76 4.26 19.19
N GLY A 52 -5.64 4.42 18.47
CA GLY A 52 -4.73 3.31 18.18
C GLY A 52 -4.62 2.93 16.71
N ARG A 53 -5.55 3.39 15.86
CA ARG A 53 -5.70 2.93 14.46
C ARG A 53 -4.66 3.49 13.51
N LEU A 54 -3.93 4.51 13.97
CA LEU A 54 -2.85 5.16 13.26
C LEU A 54 -1.67 5.32 14.22
N ALA A 55 -0.49 4.89 13.79
CA ALA A 55 0.76 5.15 14.49
C ALA A 55 1.78 5.79 13.55
N TYR A 56 2.47 6.83 13.99
CA TYR A 56 3.51 7.50 13.20
C TYR A 56 4.71 7.90 14.07
N LYS A 57 5.85 8.13 13.40
CA LYS A 57 7.09 8.60 14.00
C LYS A 57 7.71 9.72 13.20
N LYS A 58 8.36 10.63 13.91
CA LYS A 58 9.29 11.58 13.30
C LYS A 58 10.59 10.86 13.01
N VAL A 59 11.03 10.91 11.76
CA VAL A 59 12.24 10.25 11.31
C VAL A 59 13.17 11.29 10.71
N THR A 60 14.46 11.18 11.01
CA THR A 60 15.51 11.96 10.36
C THR A 60 16.54 11.02 9.75
N VAL A 61 16.69 11.08 8.43
CA VAL A 61 17.69 10.32 7.65
C VAL A 61 18.51 11.28 6.79
N PRO A 62 19.70 10.87 6.32
CA PRO A 62 20.51 11.69 5.43
C PRO A 62 19.74 12.13 4.18
N THR A 63 20.04 13.34 3.69
CA THR A 63 19.59 13.78 2.37
C THR A 63 20.57 13.33 1.31
N PHE A 64 20.09 12.79 0.19
CA PHE A 64 20.96 12.31 -0.89
C PHE A 64 20.99 13.34 -2.02
N ARG A 65 22.08 14.11 -2.09
CA ARG A 65 22.23 15.20 -3.09
C ARG A 65 22.06 14.71 -4.54
N LYS A 66 22.49 13.48 -4.82
CA LYS A 66 22.39 12.82 -6.14
C LYS A 66 21.29 11.76 -6.18
N GLY A 67 20.26 11.87 -5.33
CA GLY A 67 19.21 10.86 -5.15
C GLY A 67 19.76 9.53 -4.63
N THR A 68 18.84 8.62 -4.29
CA THR A 68 19.19 7.22 -4.02
C THR A 68 18.02 6.28 -4.23
N ASP A 69 18.30 4.98 -4.37
CA ASP A 69 17.22 3.99 -4.37
C ASP A 69 16.71 3.80 -2.95
N VAL A 70 15.39 3.73 -2.80
CA VAL A 70 14.74 3.57 -1.50
C VAL A 70 13.76 2.40 -1.58
N LYS A 71 13.81 1.52 -0.58
CA LYS A 71 12.81 0.49 -0.37
C LYS A 71 12.10 0.70 0.96
N VAL A 72 10.81 0.41 0.99
CA VAL A 72 10.03 0.30 2.22
C VAL A 72 9.70 -1.16 2.45
N LYS A 73 9.91 -1.64 3.67
CA LYS A 73 9.58 -3.00 4.06
C LYS A 73 8.64 -2.97 5.27
N LEU A 74 7.47 -3.56 5.10
CA LEU A 74 6.42 -3.62 6.13
C LEU A 74 6.15 -5.09 6.48
N THR A 75 6.15 -5.39 7.77
CA THR A 75 5.71 -6.69 8.29
C THR A 75 4.48 -6.48 9.15
N VAL A 76 3.43 -7.29 8.94
CA VAL A 76 2.20 -7.23 9.73
C VAL A 76 1.86 -8.63 10.26
N ARG A 77 1.34 -8.66 11.48
CA ARG A 77 0.82 -9.85 12.13
C ARG A 77 -0.36 -9.47 13.01
N SER A 78 -1.43 -10.26 12.96
CA SER A 78 -2.54 -10.13 13.89
C SER A 78 -2.04 -10.35 15.30
N ASN A 79 -2.54 -9.54 16.23
CA ASN A 79 -2.40 -9.72 17.67
C ASN A 79 -3.73 -10.14 18.33
N GLY A 80 -4.73 -10.47 17.50
CA GLY A 80 -6.04 -10.97 17.92
C GLY A 80 -7.17 -10.58 16.95
N ASP A 81 -6.98 -9.52 16.15
CA ASP A 81 -7.93 -9.14 15.10
C ASP A 81 -8.01 -10.23 14.02
N ARG A 82 -9.22 -10.66 13.68
CA ARG A 82 -9.48 -11.81 12.79
C ARG A 82 -9.68 -11.42 11.34
N TRP A 83 -9.86 -10.13 11.07
CA TRP A 83 -10.38 -9.64 9.80
C TRP A 83 -9.27 -9.26 8.82
N ASP A 84 -9.67 -9.08 7.57
CA ASP A 84 -8.88 -8.55 6.47
C ASP A 84 -9.12 -7.04 6.32
N LYS A 85 -8.34 -6.25 7.04
CA LYS A 85 -8.49 -4.80 7.12
C LYS A 85 -7.66 -4.08 6.07
N SER A 86 -8.22 -2.98 5.58
CA SER A 86 -7.46 -2.00 4.80
C SER A 86 -6.34 -1.40 5.62
N GLY A 87 -5.19 -1.21 4.98
CA GLY A 87 -4.03 -0.59 5.58
C GLY A 87 -3.24 0.29 4.62
N SER A 88 -2.56 1.27 5.19
CA SER A 88 -1.77 2.24 4.45
C SER A 88 -0.51 2.61 5.22
N CYS A 89 0.65 2.38 4.60
CA CYS A 89 1.93 2.94 5.02
C CYS A 89 2.11 4.26 4.29
N PHE A 90 2.30 5.35 5.03
CA PHE A 90 2.16 6.70 4.48
C PHE A 90 3.24 7.65 4.99
N VAL A 91 3.43 8.76 4.28
CA VAL A 91 4.41 9.80 4.61
C VAL A 91 3.78 11.20 4.63
N VAL A 92 4.20 12.00 5.61
CA VAL A 92 4.01 13.46 5.66
C VAL A 92 5.39 14.09 5.63
N SER A 93 5.80 14.56 4.44
CA SER A 93 7.19 14.96 4.15
C SER A 93 7.63 16.25 4.83
N ASP A 94 6.70 17.17 5.11
CA ASP A 94 7.00 18.42 5.81
C ASP A 94 6.22 18.49 7.14
N PRO A 95 6.87 18.17 8.27
CA PRO A 95 6.29 18.25 9.61
C PRO A 95 5.71 19.62 10.01
N LYS A 96 6.08 20.71 9.31
CA LYS A 96 5.63 22.06 9.63
C LYS A 96 4.35 22.45 8.90
N LYS A 97 4.01 21.75 7.80
CA LYS A 97 2.81 22.02 7.01
C LYS A 97 1.58 21.35 7.61
N LEU A 98 0.41 21.89 7.26
CA LEU A 98 -0.86 21.28 7.61
C LEU A 98 -0.95 19.89 6.95
N SER A 99 -1.40 18.90 7.73
CA SER A 99 -1.50 17.50 7.34
C SER A 99 -2.57 16.81 8.16
N ILE A 100 -2.92 15.56 7.80
CA ILE A 100 -3.85 14.75 8.60
C ILE A 100 -3.42 14.62 10.08
N LEU A 101 -2.11 14.67 10.36
CA LEU A 101 -1.55 14.55 11.71
C LEU A 101 -1.83 15.82 12.51
N SER A 102 -1.42 16.97 11.96
CA SER A 102 -1.59 18.26 12.66
C SER A 102 -3.06 18.69 12.75
N ILE A 103 -3.91 18.29 11.80
CA ILE A 103 -5.37 18.47 11.89
C ILE A 103 -5.93 17.76 13.11
N THR A 104 -5.49 16.52 13.35
CA THR A 104 -5.95 15.71 14.48
C THR A 104 -5.39 16.20 15.80
N GLU A 105 -4.08 16.48 15.86
CA GLU A 105 -3.40 16.93 17.09
C GLU A 105 -3.89 18.31 17.55
N LYS A 106 -4.22 19.21 16.62
CA LYS A 106 -4.66 20.59 16.92
C LYS A 106 -6.18 20.73 16.95
N GLU A 107 -6.93 19.63 16.76
CA GLU A 107 -8.39 19.62 16.67
C GLU A 107 -8.94 20.64 15.66
N THR A 108 -8.25 20.80 14.52
CA THR A 108 -8.68 21.72 13.46
C THR A 108 -9.48 21.00 12.38
N LYS A 109 -10.14 21.75 11.49
CA LYS A 109 -10.84 21.20 10.33
C LYS A 109 -9.92 21.16 9.12
N PHE A 110 -10.21 20.24 8.19
CA PHE A 110 -9.60 20.28 6.86
C PHE A 110 -9.88 21.62 6.17
N PRO A 111 -8.97 22.13 5.33
CA PRO A 111 -9.23 23.31 4.51
C PRO A 111 -10.38 23.07 3.55
N LYS A 112 -11.26 24.05 3.33
CA LYS A 112 -12.46 23.91 2.48
C LYS A 112 -12.13 23.48 1.05
N ASP A 113 -11.03 23.95 0.50
CA ASP A 113 -10.53 23.64 -0.84
C ASP A 113 -9.88 22.25 -0.96
N SER A 114 -9.80 21.50 0.15
CA SER A 114 -9.38 20.09 0.16
C SER A 114 -10.56 19.09 0.13
N TYR A 115 -11.80 19.60 0.12
CA TYR A 115 -13.00 18.78 0.09
C TYR A 115 -13.38 18.36 -1.33
N VAL A 116 -13.98 17.19 -1.46
CA VAL A 116 -14.76 16.80 -2.64
C VAL A 116 -16.24 16.90 -2.29
N ASP A 117 -17.01 17.57 -3.14
CA ASP A 117 -18.45 17.79 -3.01
C ASP A 117 -18.90 18.31 -1.63
N ASP A 118 -18.08 19.17 -1.01
CA ASP A 118 -18.27 19.74 0.34
C ASP A 118 -18.49 18.72 1.47
N LYS A 119 -18.37 17.42 1.16
CA LYS A 119 -18.68 16.28 2.06
C LYS A 119 -17.41 15.52 2.43
N TYR A 120 -16.55 15.22 1.46
CA TYR A 120 -15.39 14.35 1.65
C TYR A 120 -14.15 15.16 1.95
N ALA A 121 -13.85 15.33 3.23
CA ALA A 121 -12.77 16.17 3.72
C ALA A 121 -11.37 15.61 3.39
N GLY A 122 -10.46 16.49 2.97
CA GLY A 122 -9.04 16.18 2.82
C GLY A 122 -8.69 15.23 1.67
N PHE A 123 -9.61 14.97 0.75
CA PHE A 123 -9.42 14.04 -0.36
C PHE A 123 -8.50 14.58 -1.45
N VAL A 124 -8.43 15.91 -1.61
CA VAL A 124 -7.65 16.57 -2.67
C VAL A 124 -6.72 17.63 -2.11
N ALA A 125 -5.66 17.96 -2.85
CA ALA A 125 -4.77 19.05 -2.47
C ALA A 125 -5.49 20.41 -2.46
N GLY A 126 -5.26 21.18 -1.41
CA GLY A 126 -5.63 22.60 -1.31
C GLY A 126 -4.39 23.49 -1.39
N GLU A 127 -4.57 24.79 -1.14
CA GLU A 127 -3.50 25.79 -1.16
C GLU A 127 -2.43 25.51 -0.08
N ASN A 128 -2.89 25.11 1.11
CA ASN A 128 -2.03 24.89 2.29
C ASN A 128 -2.07 23.46 2.82
N TYR A 129 -2.70 22.53 2.10
CA TYR A 129 -2.83 21.12 2.48
C TYR A 129 -2.55 20.22 1.28
N ASN A 130 -1.69 19.22 1.49
CA ASN A 130 -1.49 18.15 0.54
C ASN A 130 -2.07 16.86 1.13
N PRO A 131 -2.78 16.02 0.34
CA PRO A 131 -3.18 14.71 0.76
C PRO A 131 -1.92 13.89 1.05
N THR A 132 -2.04 13.02 2.03
CA THR A 132 -0.96 12.10 2.41
C THR A 132 -0.55 11.24 1.22
N VAL A 133 0.75 11.04 1.03
CA VAL A 133 1.27 10.12 0.02
C VAL A 133 1.43 8.73 0.63
N GLU A 134 0.95 7.72 -0.07
CA GLU A 134 1.14 6.33 0.33
C GLU A 134 2.47 5.82 -0.19
N LEU A 135 3.26 5.25 0.73
CA LEU A 135 4.44 4.47 0.41
C LEU A 135 4.06 3.05 0.00
N MET A 136 3.00 2.50 0.60
CA MET A 136 2.49 1.17 0.32
C MET A 136 1.06 1.04 0.83
N ARG A 137 0.13 0.69 -0.05
CA ARG A 137 -1.20 0.20 0.34
C ARG A 137 -1.15 -1.30 0.55
N PHE A 138 -1.83 -1.80 1.58
CA PHE A 138 -1.88 -3.22 1.88
C PHE A 138 -3.23 -3.63 2.46
N MET A 139 -3.48 -4.94 2.44
CA MET A 139 -4.66 -5.55 3.03
C MET A 139 -4.19 -6.62 4.00
N THR A 140 -4.55 -6.50 5.28
CA THR A 140 -4.17 -7.51 6.25
C THR A 140 -4.78 -8.86 5.85
N PRO A 141 -4.09 -9.97 6.04
CA PRO A 141 -4.73 -11.27 5.93
C PRO A 141 -5.61 -11.53 7.17
N PHE A 142 -6.47 -12.53 7.06
CA PHE A 142 -7.31 -13.00 8.16
C PHE A 142 -6.48 -13.67 9.26
N GLY A 143 -6.11 -12.92 10.30
CA GLY A 143 -5.62 -13.47 11.58
C GLY A 143 -4.22 -14.09 11.57
N VAL A 144 -3.37 -13.78 10.57
CA VAL A 144 -2.01 -14.31 10.48
C VAL A 144 -1.20 -14.03 11.75
N GLY A 145 -0.41 -14.98 12.22
CA GLY A 145 0.37 -14.84 13.46
C GLY A 145 -0.40 -15.39 14.64
N PHE A 146 -1.25 -14.56 15.28
CA PHE A 146 -2.00 -14.94 16.48
C PHE A 146 -2.77 -16.26 16.32
N TYR A 147 -3.40 -16.48 15.16
CA TYR A 147 -4.17 -17.69 14.88
C TYR A 147 -3.42 -18.70 14.01
N SER A 148 -2.12 -18.50 13.74
CA SER A 148 -1.33 -19.41 12.91
C SER A 148 -0.83 -20.63 13.69
N ASP A 149 -1.60 -21.12 14.66
CA ASP A 149 -1.30 -22.30 15.48
C ASP A 149 -2.18 -23.51 15.08
N ASN A 150 -2.10 -24.59 15.85
CA ASN A 150 -2.88 -25.81 15.58
C ASN A 150 -4.35 -25.73 16.04
N LYS A 151 -4.79 -24.65 16.71
CA LYS A 151 -6.19 -24.51 17.18
C LYS A 151 -7.16 -24.33 16.01
N VAL A 152 -6.68 -23.78 14.89
CA VAL A 152 -7.45 -23.63 13.64
C VAL A 152 -7.18 -24.74 12.62
N LYS A 153 -6.65 -25.91 13.04
CA LYS A 153 -6.24 -26.99 12.12
C LYS A 153 -7.33 -27.45 11.14
N ASN A 154 -8.60 -27.43 11.56
CA ASN A 154 -9.73 -27.86 10.71
C ASN A 154 -10.03 -26.86 9.57
N ARG A 155 -9.54 -25.62 9.67
CA ARG A 155 -9.65 -24.60 8.61
C ARG A 155 -8.55 -24.74 7.57
N ARG A 156 -7.48 -25.49 7.86
CA ARG A 156 -6.33 -25.66 6.98
C ARG A 156 -6.64 -26.68 5.88
N PRO A 157 -6.64 -26.29 4.59
CA PRO A 157 -6.78 -27.23 3.49
C PRO A 157 -5.62 -28.23 3.47
N VAL A 158 -5.84 -29.40 2.88
CA VAL A 158 -4.82 -30.46 2.77
C VAL A 158 -3.59 -30.02 1.97
N TYR A 159 -3.75 -29.08 1.04
CA TYR A 159 -2.67 -28.51 0.24
C TYR A 159 -1.90 -27.37 0.94
N ILE A 160 -2.28 -26.98 2.16
CA ILE A 160 -1.54 -26.01 2.97
C ILE A 160 -0.84 -26.74 4.14
N PRO A 161 0.50 -26.92 4.09
CA PRO A 161 1.21 -27.66 5.13
C PRO A 161 1.24 -26.91 6.46
N THR A 162 1.41 -25.59 6.43
CA THR A 162 1.51 -24.72 7.62
C THR A 162 0.89 -23.36 7.36
N TRP A 163 0.47 -22.68 8.43
CA TRP A 163 0.11 -21.27 8.37
C TRP A 163 1.35 -20.40 8.58
N GLU A 164 1.47 -19.34 7.79
CA GLU A 164 2.51 -18.33 7.96
C GLU A 164 2.30 -17.55 9.25
N LYS A 165 3.38 -17.09 9.89
CA LYS A 165 3.31 -16.38 11.19
C LYS A 165 3.18 -14.87 11.07
N GLN A 166 3.36 -14.36 9.87
CA GLN A 166 3.31 -12.94 9.53
C GLN A 166 3.17 -12.82 8.02
N VAL A 167 2.84 -11.63 7.56
CA VAL A 167 2.99 -11.25 6.16
C VAL A 167 4.04 -10.15 6.06
N VAL A 168 4.86 -10.19 5.00
CA VAL A 168 5.93 -9.22 4.75
C VAL A 168 5.80 -8.74 3.32
N TRP A 169 5.85 -7.42 3.15
CA TRP A 169 5.86 -6.77 1.85
C TRP A 169 7.09 -5.87 1.76
N GLU A 170 7.69 -5.79 0.57
CA GLU A 170 8.78 -4.88 0.25
C GLU A 170 8.46 -4.22 -1.08
N HIS A 171 8.44 -2.89 -1.12
CA HIS A 171 8.22 -2.07 -2.32
C HIS A 171 9.45 -1.21 -2.60
N ASP A 172 9.76 -1.04 -3.88
CA ASP A 172 10.67 0.00 -4.35
C ASP A 172 9.90 1.33 -4.38
N ILE A 173 10.34 2.29 -3.57
CA ILE A 173 9.76 3.63 -3.45
C ILE A 173 10.76 4.70 -3.84
N THR A 174 11.70 4.38 -4.74
CA THR A 174 12.74 5.29 -5.22
C THR A 174 12.15 6.58 -5.80
N ASP A 175 11.05 6.47 -6.53
CA ASP A 175 10.30 7.62 -7.08
C ASP A 175 9.70 8.54 -5.98
N LEU A 176 9.70 8.10 -4.71
CA LEU A 176 9.25 8.85 -3.53
C LEU A 176 10.40 9.29 -2.61
N GLU A 177 11.67 9.12 -3.01
CA GLU A 177 12.86 9.44 -2.20
C GLU A 177 12.82 10.85 -1.60
N SER A 178 12.33 11.82 -2.37
CA SER A 178 12.24 13.22 -1.93
C SER A 178 11.29 13.45 -0.75
N LEU A 179 10.37 12.51 -0.48
CA LEU A 179 9.44 12.58 0.64
C LEU A 179 9.95 11.86 1.90
N VAL A 180 10.89 10.94 1.74
CA VAL A 180 11.42 10.07 2.81
C VAL A 180 12.91 10.31 3.07
N THR A 181 13.36 11.56 2.88
CA THR A 181 14.73 11.99 3.18
C THR A 181 14.73 13.30 3.96
N GLY A 182 15.80 13.58 4.69
CA GLY A 182 15.81 14.67 5.65
C GLY A 182 14.92 14.34 6.84
N THR A 183 14.06 15.28 7.28
CA THR A 183 13.17 15.10 8.44
C THR A 183 11.71 15.09 8.03
N PHE A 184 11.01 14.00 8.31
CA PHE A 184 9.62 13.76 7.90
C PHE A 184 8.86 12.96 8.97
N TYR A 185 7.55 12.83 8.81
CA TYR A 185 6.76 11.83 9.54
C TYR A 185 6.42 10.67 8.62
N VAL A 186 6.51 9.44 9.14
CA VAL A 186 6.08 8.22 8.46
C VAL A 186 5.25 7.40 9.43
N GLY A 187 4.18 6.77 8.92
CA GLY A 187 3.26 6.04 9.76
C GLY A 187 2.55 4.91 9.03
N VAL A 188 1.80 4.14 9.82
CA VAL A 188 0.93 3.06 9.37
C VAL A 188 -0.47 3.32 9.93
N TRP A 189 -1.46 3.15 9.08
CA TRP A 189 -2.87 3.13 9.42
C TRP A 189 -3.44 1.75 9.08
N ILE A 190 -4.26 1.19 9.97
CA ILE A 190 -5.05 -0.03 9.70
C ILE A 190 -6.47 0.22 10.21
N ASP A 191 -7.47 -0.14 9.41
CA ASP A 191 -8.91 -0.03 9.74
C ASP A 191 -9.37 -1.08 10.78
N SER A 192 -8.61 -1.24 11.86
CA SER A 192 -8.95 -2.14 12.95
C SER A 192 -9.92 -1.48 13.93
N TRP A 193 -10.90 -2.25 14.40
CA TRP A 193 -11.87 -1.82 15.42
C TRP A 193 -11.84 -2.73 16.65
N THR A 194 -10.75 -3.50 16.82
CA THR A 194 -10.56 -4.42 17.95
C THR A 194 -9.49 -3.89 18.89
N ALA A 195 -9.60 -4.18 20.19
CA ALA A 195 -8.58 -3.79 21.17
C ALA A 195 -7.27 -4.58 20.98
N GLU A 196 -7.36 -5.80 20.45
CA GLU A 196 -6.22 -6.65 20.17
C GLU A 196 -5.42 -6.17 18.95
N GLY A 197 -6.11 -5.86 17.85
CA GLY A 197 -5.52 -5.32 16.64
C GLY A 197 -4.40 -6.17 16.02
N TYR A 198 -3.34 -5.49 15.59
CA TYR A 198 -2.16 -6.04 14.91
C TYR A 198 -0.88 -5.48 15.52
N ASP A 199 0.24 -6.18 15.29
CA ASP A 199 1.58 -5.65 15.45
C ASP A 199 2.23 -5.47 14.07
N PHE A 200 3.06 -4.43 13.91
CA PHE A 200 3.83 -4.23 12.69
C PHE A 200 5.29 -3.83 12.92
N ASP A 201 6.13 -4.17 11.93
CA ASP A 201 7.50 -3.69 11.78
C ASP A 201 7.60 -2.85 10.51
N LEU A 202 8.34 -1.74 10.53
CA LEU A 202 8.55 -0.89 9.36
C LEU A 202 10.03 -0.53 9.23
N GLU A 203 10.59 -0.74 8.05
CA GLU A 203 11.97 -0.41 7.71
C GLU A 203 12.03 0.42 6.42
N LEU A 204 12.92 1.41 6.40
CA LEU A 204 13.33 2.14 5.20
C LEU A 204 14.78 1.75 4.87
N ILE A 205 15.04 1.39 3.62
CA ILE A 205 16.34 0.89 3.17
C ILE A 205 16.82 1.75 2.01
N TYR A 206 17.95 2.42 2.20
CA TYR A 206 18.55 3.32 1.21
C TYR A 206 19.81 2.67 0.64
N SER A 207 19.90 2.54 -0.68
CA SER A 207 21.06 1.89 -1.31
C SER A 207 22.33 2.74 -1.28
N ASN A 208 22.18 4.05 -1.08
CA ASN A 208 23.22 5.08 -1.25
C ASN A 208 23.83 5.15 -2.68
N ARG A 209 23.30 4.38 -3.64
CA ARG A 209 23.66 4.49 -5.05
C ARG A 209 23.06 5.77 -5.62
N LYS A 210 23.76 6.40 -6.55
CA LYS A 210 23.28 7.62 -7.23
C LYS A 210 22.05 7.29 -8.07
N GLN A 211 21.06 8.17 -8.02
CA GLN A 211 19.81 8.01 -8.74
C GLN A 211 19.28 9.36 -9.23
N GLN A 212 18.60 9.37 -10.38
CA GLN A 212 17.94 10.60 -10.85
C GLN A 212 16.86 11.02 -9.86
N LYS A 213 16.90 12.29 -9.43
CA LYS A 213 15.87 12.83 -8.54
C LYS A 213 14.61 13.19 -9.32
N VAL A 214 13.48 12.84 -8.74
CA VAL A 214 12.16 13.29 -9.18
C VAL A 214 11.47 14.09 -8.08
N THR A 215 10.62 15.02 -8.49
CA THR A 215 9.74 15.76 -7.60
C THR A 215 8.40 15.03 -7.52
N VAL A 216 7.83 14.94 -6.32
CA VAL A 216 6.51 14.35 -6.11
C VAL A 216 5.47 15.45 -5.87
N LEU A 217 4.36 15.38 -6.60
CA LEU A 217 3.20 16.25 -6.42
C LEU A 217 1.97 15.40 -6.04
N PRO A 218 1.56 15.41 -4.75
CA PRO A 218 0.36 14.71 -4.30
C PRO A 218 -0.90 15.38 -4.87
N LEU A 219 -1.86 14.60 -5.37
CA LEU A 219 -3.09 15.13 -5.96
C LEU A 219 -4.34 14.70 -5.18
N VAL A 220 -4.45 13.39 -4.90
CA VAL A 220 -5.66 12.77 -4.34
C VAL A 220 -5.27 11.70 -3.32
N ASN A 221 -6.00 11.61 -2.21
CA ASN A 221 -6.02 10.44 -1.34
C ASN A 221 -7.37 10.32 -0.61
N THR A 222 -8.17 9.31 -0.93
CA THR A 222 -9.51 9.11 -0.35
C THR A 222 -9.51 8.27 0.93
N ILE A 223 -8.35 7.84 1.42
CA ILE A 223 -8.27 7.04 2.64
C ILE A 223 -8.74 7.86 3.85
N PRO A 224 -9.68 7.34 4.66
CA PRO A 224 -10.15 8.01 5.87
C PRO A 224 -9.22 7.73 7.05
N TYR A 225 -8.06 8.38 7.06
CA TYR A 225 -7.04 8.22 8.10
C TYR A 225 -7.51 8.72 9.47
N VAL A 226 -8.18 9.88 9.51
CA VAL A 226 -8.45 10.63 10.73
C VAL A 226 -9.89 11.16 10.80
N GLY A 227 -10.26 11.71 11.96
CA GLY A 227 -11.59 12.28 12.19
C GLY A 227 -11.94 13.37 11.17
N GLY A 228 -13.22 13.43 10.78
CA GLY A 228 -13.73 14.36 9.77
C GLY A 228 -13.71 13.83 8.34
N GLN A 229 -13.01 12.71 8.07
CA GLN A 229 -13.07 12.02 6.79
C GLN A 229 -14.19 10.97 6.79
N GLN A 230 -14.88 10.83 5.66
CA GLN A 230 -15.99 9.89 5.50
C GLN A 230 -15.57 8.66 4.71
N ILE A 231 -16.39 7.61 4.74
CA ILE A 231 -16.25 6.46 3.83
C ILE A 231 -16.28 7.00 2.39
N PRO A 232 -15.29 6.66 1.53
CA PRO A 232 -15.14 7.24 0.20
C PRO A 232 -16.08 6.61 -0.84
N ASP A 233 -17.38 6.85 -0.68
CA ASP A 233 -18.41 6.48 -1.63
C ASP A 233 -18.70 7.57 -2.68
N ASN A 234 -17.86 8.62 -2.72
CA ASN A 234 -18.00 9.79 -3.59
C ASN A 234 -18.20 9.42 -5.07
N PHE A 235 -17.50 8.39 -5.55
CA PHE A 235 -17.55 7.95 -6.95
C PHE A 235 -18.92 7.43 -7.39
N ALA A 236 -19.77 6.99 -6.45
CA ALA A 236 -21.14 6.58 -6.76
C ALA A 236 -22.04 7.78 -7.12
N HIS A 237 -21.65 8.97 -6.66
CA HIS A 237 -22.43 10.20 -6.81
C HIS A 237 -21.85 11.11 -7.88
N LYS A 238 -20.52 11.20 -7.97
CA LYS A 238 -19.83 12.10 -8.90
C LYS A 238 -18.39 11.67 -9.19
N ASP A 239 -17.91 12.01 -10.38
CA ASP A 239 -16.50 11.91 -10.73
C ASP A 239 -15.65 12.81 -9.82
N LEU A 240 -14.47 12.34 -9.41
CA LEU A 240 -13.53 13.15 -8.64
C LEU A 240 -12.67 13.96 -9.60
N GLU A 241 -12.70 15.30 -9.47
CA GLU A 241 -11.91 16.21 -10.29
C GLU A 241 -10.98 17.05 -9.44
N LYS A 242 -9.72 17.19 -9.86
CA LYS A 242 -8.72 18.04 -9.23
C LYS A 242 -7.99 18.89 -10.26
N ILE A 243 -8.21 20.19 -10.18
CA ILE A 243 -7.43 21.21 -10.90
C ILE A 243 -6.22 21.61 -10.04
N PHE A 244 -5.05 21.67 -10.67
CA PHE A 244 -3.80 22.10 -10.03
C PHE A 244 -2.95 22.94 -10.98
N ASN A 245 -2.05 23.76 -10.42
CA ASN A 245 -1.21 24.68 -11.19
C ASN A 245 0.27 24.33 -11.04
N LEU A 246 0.97 24.22 -12.17
CA LEU A 246 2.42 24.08 -12.22
C LEU A 246 3.08 25.45 -12.36
N LYS A 247 4.07 25.74 -11.51
CA LYS A 247 4.81 27.02 -11.53
C LYS A 247 5.79 27.15 -12.70
N LYS A 248 6.20 26.02 -13.27
CA LYS A 248 7.22 25.91 -14.32
C LYS A 248 6.92 24.70 -15.20
N ASN A 249 7.50 24.69 -16.40
CA ASN A 249 7.45 23.51 -17.27
C ASN A 249 8.19 22.35 -16.58
N VAL A 250 7.69 21.13 -16.75
CA VAL A 250 8.26 19.92 -16.15
C VAL A 250 8.31 18.79 -17.18
N LYS A 251 9.24 17.85 -16.99
CA LYS A 251 9.50 16.77 -17.95
C LYS A 251 9.31 15.40 -17.34
N ASN A 252 9.20 14.38 -18.20
CA ASN A 252 9.11 12.98 -17.80
C ASN A 252 8.03 12.73 -16.75
N VAL A 253 6.87 13.36 -16.94
CA VAL A 253 5.78 13.29 -15.97
C VAL A 253 5.17 11.90 -15.98
N LYS A 254 4.99 11.31 -14.80
CA LYS A 254 4.28 10.06 -14.60
C LYS A 254 3.18 10.26 -13.59
N LEU A 255 2.00 9.72 -13.89
CA LEU A 255 0.91 9.56 -12.94
C LEU A 255 1.05 8.20 -12.26
N HIS A 256 1.03 8.19 -10.94
CA HIS A 256 0.96 7.00 -10.12
C HIS A 256 -0.44 6.91 -9.54
N TYR A 257 -1.13 5.80 -9.77
CA TYR A 257 -2.52 5.59 -9.38
C TYR A 257 -2.67 4.30 -8.59
N ILE A 258 -3.15 4.39 -7.34
CA ILE A 258 -3.37 3.25 -6.45
C ILE A 258 -4.86 3.17 -6.15
N THR A 259 -5.49 2.04 -6.47
CA THR A 259 -6.94 1.83 -6.31
C THR A 259 -7.26 0.46 -5.74
N THR A 260 -8.27 0.38 -4.88
CA THR A 260 -8.87 -0.87 -4.36
C THR A 260 -10.35 -0.64 -4.10
N GLY A 261 -11.20 -1.54 -4.57
CA GLY A 261 -12.66 -1.52 -4.32
C GLY A 261 -13.03 -2.28 -3.06
N HIS A 262 -14.03 -1.81 -2.33
CA HIS A 262 -14.42 -2.29 -1.01
C HIS A 262 -15.94 -2.38 -0.85
N GLY A 263 -16.38 -3.26 0.04
CA GLY A 263 -17.80 -3.54 0.28
C GLY A 263 -18.00 -5.04 0.48
N GLY A 264 -17.56 -5.58 1.61
CA GLY A 264 -17.42 -7.03 1.86
C GLY A 264 -18.70 -7.86 1.95
N HIS A 265 -19.83 -7.32 1.51
CA HIS A 265 -21.09 -8.05 1.37
C HIS A 265 -21.20 -8.66 -0.04
N SER A 266 -22.08 -9.64 -0.21
CA SER A 266 -22.31 -10.24 -1.53
C SER A 266 -22.78 -9.19 -2.53
N GLY A 267 -22.09 -9.08 -3.66
CA GLY A 267 -22.38 -8.11 -4.72
C GLY A 267 -21.82 -6.71 -4.49
N GLY A 268 -21.12 -6.44 -3.38
CA GLY A 268 -20.46 -5.16 -3.16
C GLY A 268 -19.20 -4.96 -4.00
N ASP A 269 -18.72 -3.72 -4.08
CA ASP A 269 -17.63 -3.29 -4.98
C ASP A 269 -16.29 -4.03 -4.74
N GLU A 270 -16.13 -4.70 -3.59
CA GLU A 270 -15.01 -5.62 -3.33
C GLU A 270 -14.99 -6.83 -4.28
N PHE A 271 -16.17 -7.33 -4.67
CA PHE A 271 -16.36 -8.60 -5.37
C PHE A 271 -16.95 -8.45 -6.78
N ILE A 272 -17.03 -7.24 -7.33
CA ILE A 272 -17.48 -7.00 -8.70
C ILE A 272 -16.47 -6.17 -9.50
N LYS A 273 -16.43 -6.42 -10.81
CA LYS A 273 -15.49 -5.76 -11.74
C LYS A 273 -16.01 -4.39 -12.16
N LEU A 274 -15.48 -3.32 -11.54
CA LEU A 274 -15.81 -1.94 -11.92
C LEU A 274 -14.63 -1.25 -12.61
N LYS A 275 -14.93 -0.60 -13.74
CA LYS A 275 -13.91 0.07 -14.54
C LYS A 275 -13.48 1.40 -13.91
N ASN A 276 -12.18 1.59 -13.74
CA ASN A 276 -11.57 2.84 -13.35
C ASN A 276 -11.07 3.57 -14.61
N SER A 277 -11.63 4.74 -14.90
CA SER A 277 -11.22 5.59 -16.02
C SER A 277 -10.60 6.88 -15.49
N VAL A 278 -9.34 7.14 -15.81
CA VAL A 278 -8.59 8.33 -15.37
C VAL A 278 -8.27 9.19 -16.57
N TYR A 279 -8.60 10.48 -16.45
CA TYR A 279 -8.38 11.50 -17.46
C TYR A 279 -7.39 12.54 -16.94
N PHE A 280 -6.49 12.96 -17.81
CA PHE A 280 -5.55 14.05 -17.57
C PHE A 280 -5.70 15.08 -18.69
N ASP A 281 -6.01 16.33 -18.35
CA ASP A 281 -6.36 17.40 -19.30
C ASP A 281 -7.39 16.93 -20.33
N ASN A 282 -8.48 16.32 -19.85
CA ASN A 282 -9.57 15.73 -20.64
C ASN A 282 -9.19 14.55 -21.56
N LYS A 283 -7.93 14.13 -21.58
CA LYS A 283 -7.48 12.94 -22.31
C LYS A 283 -7.56 11.71 -21.40
N LEU A 284 -8.17 10.62 -21.87
CA LEU A 284 -8.14 9.33 -21.18
C LEU A 284 -6.70 8.80 -21.15
N VAL A 285 -6.14 8.60 -19.96
CA VAL A 285 -4.75 8.14 -19.76
C VAL A 285 -4.66 6.77 -19.10
N LEU A 286 -5.70 6.35 -18.37
CA LEU A 286 -5.84 5.00 -17.82
C LEU A 286 -7.29 4.55 -17.97
N ASP A 287 -7.51 3.36 -18.52
CA ASP A 287 -8.82 2.70 -18.52
C ASP A 287 -8.61 1.23 -18.17
N THR A 288 -8.97 0.83 -16.96
CA THR A 288 -8.63 -0.49 -16.42
C THR A 288 -9.73 -1.02 -15.51
N ILE A 289 -9.81 -2.34 -15.38
CA ILE A 289 -10.61 -3.00 -14.36
C ILE A 289 -9.61 -3.52 -13.31
N PRO A 290 -9.46 -2.81 -12.17
CA PRO A 290 -8.46 -3.17 -11.17
C PRO A 290 -8.96 -4.42 -10.43
N TRP A 291 -8.41 -5.58 -10.77
CA TRP A 291 -8.94 -6.89 -10.40
C TRP A 291 -7.84 -7.93 -10.20
N ARG A 292 -8.05 -8.86 -9.26
CA ARG A 292 -7.15 -10.00 -8.99
C ARG A 292 -7.93 -11.30 -8.95
N ASP A 293 -7.46 -12.28 -9.71
CA ASP A 293 -8.00 -13.64 -9.78
C ASP A 293 -7.06 -14.69 -9.14
N ASP A 294 -6.03 -14.25 -8.42
CA ASP A 294 -4.98 -15.10 -7.86
C ASP A 294 -5.01 -15.19 -6.32
N CYS A 295 -6.12 -14.81 -5.68
CA CYS A 295 -6.20 -14.69 -4.22
C CYS A 295 -6.03 -16.01 -3.47
N ALA A 296 -6.36 -17.15 -4.09
CA ALA A 296 -6.06 -18.48 -3.53
C ALA A 296 -4.56 -18.70 -3.24
N SER A 297 -3.65 -18.01 -3.94
CA SER A 297 -2.20 -18.08 -3.68
C SER A 297 -1.80 -17.52 -2.30
N PHE A 298 -2.67 -16.71 -1.69
CA PHE A 298 -2.48 -16.12 -0.36
C PHE A 298 -3.07 -16.99 0.76
N ARG A 299 -3.66 -18.15 0.45
CA ARG A 299 -4.39 -19.00 1.43
C ARG A 299 -3.59 -19.23 2.71
N ARG A 300 -2.28 -19.51 2.62
CA ARG A 300 -1.41 -19.82 3.77
C ARG A 300 -1.23 -18.68 4.79
N PHE A 301 -1.60 -17.45 4.43
CA PHE A 301 -1.58 -16.30 5.33
C PHE A 301 -2.90 -16.12 6.08
N ASN A 302 -3.95 -16.87 5.77
CA ASN A 302 -5.33 -16.56 6.17
C ASN A 302 -5.96 -17.61 7.12
N PRO A 303 -5.41 -17.87 8.31
CA PRO A 303 -5.90 -18.90 9.23
C PRO A 303 -7.35 -18.69 9.71
N THR A 304 -7.83 -17.44 9.81
CA THR A 304 -9.18 -17.15 10.32
C THR A 304 -10.22 -16.86 9.24
N SER A 305 -9.87 -16.93 7.96
CA SER A 305 -10.82 -16.70 6.86
C SER A 305 -12.08 -17.56 7.03
N GLY A 306 -13.24 -16.97 6.75
CA GLY A 306 -14.48 -17.73 6.58
C GLY A 306 -14.32 -18.79 5.48
N VAL A 307 -15.01 -19.92 5.63
CA VAL A 307 -14.98 -21.05 4.69
C VAL A 307 -16.40 -21.52 4.43
N TRP A 308 -16.73 -21.70 3.16
CA TRP A 308 -17.95 -22.36 2.70
C TRP A 308 -17.60 -23.69 2.04
N VAL A 309 -18.59 -24.56 1.91
CA VAL A 309 -18.48 -25.83 1.20
C VAL A 309 -19.44 -25.77 0.01
N ARG A 310 -18.96 -26.15 -1.18
CA ARG A 310 -19.74 -26.19 -2.41
C ARG A 310 -19.65 -27.58 -3.03
N LYS A 311 -20.76 -28.04 -3.60
CA LYS A 311 -20.76 -29.26 -4.41
C LYS A 311 -19.97 -29.02 -5.69
N ASP A 312 -19.09 -29.96 -6.02
CA ASP A 312 -18.36 -30.01 -7.28
C ASP A 312 -18.11 -31.48 -7.69
N SER A 313 -17.62 -31.71 -8.91
CA SER A 313 -17.18 -33.01 -9.39
C SER A 313 -15.68 -32.99 -9.69
N ALA A 314 -14.91 -33.82 -8.99
CA ALA A 314 -13.46 -33.90 -9.17
C ALA A 314 -13.06 -35.21 -9.86
N SER A 315 -12.16 -35.10 -10.85
CA SER A 315 -11.39 -36.23 -11.36
C SER A 315 -10.26 -36.56 -10.36
N TYR A 316 -10.18 -37.82 -9.91
CA TYR A 316 -9.20 -38.27 -8.94
C TYR A 316 -8.63 -39.64 -9.32
N ILE A 317 -7.45 -39.96 -8.77
CA ILE A 317 -6.85 -41.29 -8.93
C ILE A 317 -7.41 -42.21 -7.83
N ASN A 318 -8.17 -43.22 -8.23
CA ASN A 318 -8.66 -44.23 -7.29
C ASN A 318 -7.51 -45.19 -6.92
N SER A 319 -7.13 -45.22 -5.64
CA SER A 319 -5.99 -46.00 -5.15
C SER A 319 -6.19 -47.53 -5.22
N LYS A 320 -7.44 -48.01 -5.37
CA LYS A 320 -7.74 -49.44 -5.53
C LYS A 320 -7.65 -49.90 -6.98
N THR A 321 -8.06 -49.04 -7.92
CA THR A 321 -8.13 -49.38 -9.35
C THR A 321 -6.95 -48.83 -10.14
N ASN A 322 -6.20 -47.87 -9.58
CA ASN A 322 -5.15 -47.09 -10.25
C ASN A 322 -5.62 -46.41 -11.55
N LYS A 323 -6.89 -46.02 -11.60
CA LYS A 323 -7.52 -45.34 -12.75
C LYS A 323 -8.07 -43.98 -12.34
N TYR A 324 -8.22 -43.10 -13.34
CA TYR A 324 -8.97 -41.86 -13.17
C TYR A 324 -10.46 -42.15 -13.09
N GLU A 325 -11.10 -41.62 -12.06
CA GLU A 325 -12.55 -41.70 -11.83
C GLU A 325 -13.07 -40.31 -11.45
N ILE A 326 -14.37 -40.07 -11.66
CA ILE A 326 -15.03 -38.80 -11.29
C ILE A 326 -15.95 -39.08 -10.09
N LYS A 327 -15.94 -38.19 -9.10
CA LYS A 327 -16.82 -38.27 -7.92
C LYS A 327 -17.35 -36.89 -7.54
N GLU A 328 -18.61 -36.84 -7.11
CA GLU A 328 -19.14 -35.66 -6.41
C GLU A 328 -18.38 -35.47 -5.09
N ILE A 329 -17.86 -34.27 -4.89
CA ILE A 329 -17.17 -33.85 -3.68
C ILE A 329 -17.81 -32.59 -3.11
N GLU A 330 -17.50 -32.36 -1.84
CA GLU A 330 -17.77 -31.12 -1.15
C GLU A 330 -16.45 -30.34 -1.03
N GLU A 331 -16.23 -29.42 -1.96
CA GLU A 331 -15.02 -28.60 -2.01
C GLU A 331 -15.15 -27.36 -1.11
N ARG A 332 -14.07 -27.04 -0.40
CA ARG A 332 -14.00 -25.83 0.42
C ARG A 332 -13.60 -24.62 -0.43
N ILE A 333 -14.24 -23.49 -0.17
CA ILE A 333 -13.82 -22.19 -0.70
C ILE A 333 -13.72 -21.21 0.47
N ALA A 334 -12.54 -20.61 0.68
CA ALA A 334 -12.36 -19.61 1.72
C ALA A 334 -12.65 -18.20 1.18
N SER A 335 -13.09 -17.28 2.05
CA SER A 335 -13.23 -15.86 1.69
C SER A 335 -11.92 -15.30 1.13
N SER A 336 -10.77 -15.69 1.70
CA SER A 336 -9.45 -15.31 1.19
C SER A 336 -9.16 -15.74 -0.24
N ASP A 337 -9.89 -16.72 -0.77
CA ASP A 337 -9.64 -17.29 -2.09
C ASP A 337 -10.42 -16.55 -3.19
N LEU A 338 -11.44 -15.78 -2.80
CA LEU A 338 -12.28 -15.02 -3.73
C LEU A 338 -11.48 -13.92 -4.44
N SER A 339 -11.66 -13.87 -5.76
CA SER A 339 -11.22 -12.75 -6.59
C SER A 339 -11.82 -11.43 -6.14
N ARG A 340 -11.06 -10.35 -6.28
CA ARG A 340 -11.40 -9.04 -5.68
C ARG A 340 -10.91 -7.87 -6.52
N SER A 341 -11.46 -6.70 -6.21
CA SER A 341 -11.11 -5.41 -6.83
C SER A 341 -9.71 -4.91 -6.45
N ASN A 342 -8.68 -5.54 -7.05
CA ASN A 342 -7.26 -5.19 -7.05
C ASN A 342 -6.43 -5.59 -5.82
N TRP A 343 -6.98 -6.41 -4.94
CA TRP A 343 -6.28 -6.85 -3.74
C TRP A 343 -6.71 -8.25 -3.33
N CYS A 344 -5.90 -8.90 -2.50
CA CYS A 344 -6.25 -10.15 -1.82
C CYS A 344 -5.91 -9.99 -0.33
N PRO A 345 -6.61 -10.69 0.59
CA PRO A 345 -6.25 -10.70 2.01
C PRO A 345 -4.81 -11.20 2.20
N GLY A 346 -3.89 -10.30 2.57
CA GLY A 346 -2.45 -10.55 2.63
C GLY A 346 -1.61 -9.97 1.49
N SER A 347 -2.20 -9.21 0.57
CA SER A 347 -1.46 -8.54 -0.51
C SER A 347 -1.14 -7.08 -0.20
N SER A 348 -0.06 -6.57 -0.80
CA SER A 348 0.18 -5.14 -1.05
C SER A 348 -0.25 -4.75 -2.46
N VAL A 349 -0.45 -3.45 -2.71
CA VAL A 349 -0.91 -2.91 -3.99
C VAL A 349 0.16 -1.98 -4.56
N GLU A 350 0.74 -2.38 -5.70
CA GLU A 350 1.66 -1.55 -6.47
C GLU A 350 0.89 -0.46 -7.25
N PRO A 351 1.45 0.76 -7.40
CA PRO A 351 0.84 1.80 -8.21
C PRO A 351 0.78 1.38 -9.69
N MET A 352 -0.34 1.69 -10.34
CA MET A 352 -0.40 1.72 -11.80
C MET A 352 0.30 3.00 -12.26
N VAL A 353 1.37 2.86 -13.04
CA VAL A 353 2.19 3.99 -13.49
C VAL A 353 1.90 4.30 -14.95
N VAL A 354 1.46 5.53 -15.22
CA VAL A 354 1.13 6.02 -16.56
C VAL A 354 2.09 7.14 -16.92
N LYS A 355 2.84 6.96 -18.01
CA LYS A 355 3.69 8.03 -18.55
C LYS A 355 2.81 9.07 -19.26
N LEU A 356 2.93 10.32 -18.82
CA LEU A 356 2.29 11.48 -19.44
C LEU A 356 3.28 12.20 -20.36
N SER A 357 2.80 13.19 -21.10
CA SER A 357 3.67 14.11 -21.83
C SER A 357 4.38 15.07 -20.87
N ASP A 358 5.43 15.74 -21.34
CA ASP A 358 5.95 16.93 -20.68
C ASP A 358 4.82 17.95 -20.50
N LEU A 359 4.82 18.65 -19.36
CA LEU A 359 3.77 19.60 -19.00
C LEU A 359 4.31 21.01 -19.00
N LYS A 360 3.49 21.95 -19.45
CA LYS A 360 3.80 23.38 -19.39
C LYS A 360 3.47 23.93 -18.01
N ALA A 361 4.03 25.09 -17.67
CA ALA A 361 3.53 25.88 -16.57
C ALA A 361 2.06 26.25 -16.81
N GLY A 362 1.26 26.31 -15.75
CA GLY A 362 -0.16 26.65 -15.83
C GLY A 362 -1.08 25.58 -15.24
N SER A 363 -2.35 25.68 -15.60
CA SER A 363 -3.44 24.86 -15.05
C SER A 363 -3.55 23.53 -15.77
N HIS A 364 -3.67 22.47 -14.98
CA HIS A 364 -3.91 21.10 -15.41
C HIS A 364 -5.04 20.47 -14.59
N ALA A 365 -5.66 19.43 -15.14
CA ALA A 365 -6.78 18.74 -14.50
C ALA A 365 -6.58 17.22 -14.48
N LEU A 366 -6.72 16.62 -13.29
CA LEU A 366 -6.91 15.19 -13.10
C LEU A 366 -8.39 14.92 -12.86
N LYS A 367 -8.95 13.91 -13.54
CA LYS A 367 -10.32 13.44 -13.32
C LYS A 367 -10.32 11.91 -13.19
N ILE A 368 -10.97 11.40 -12.16
CA ILE A 368 -11.10 9.96 -11.87
C ILE A 368 -12.57 9.60 -11.86
N LYS A 369 -12.94 8.64 -12.72
CA LYS A 369 -14.30 8.13 -12.87
C LYS A 369 -14.33 6.64 -12.54
N ILE A 370 -15.20 6.27 -11.61
CA ILE A 370 -15.48 4.88 -11.24
C ILE A 370 -17.00 4.77 -11.12
N PRO A 371 -17.67 3.83 -11.80
CA PRO A 371 -19.10 3.61 -11.65
C PRO A 371 -19.36 2.82 -10.36
N ALA A 372 -19.02 3.42 -9.21
CA ALA A 372 -19.09 2.80 -7.89
C ALA A 372 -20.54 2.65 -7.40
N THR A 373 -20.74 1.71 -6.48
CA THR A 373 -22.01 1.55 -5.77
C THR A 373 -22.01 2.43 -4.52
N PRO A 374 -23.10 3.14 -4.16
CA PRO A 374 -23.12 3.96 -2.95
C PRO A 374 -23.18 3.10 -1.67
N VAL A 375 -22.87 3.72 -0.54
CA VAL A 375 -23.15 3.14 0.77
C VAL A 375 -24.67 3.02 0.99
N ASP A 376 -25.12 1.87 1.48
CA ASP A 376 -26.52 1.59 1.80
C ASP A 376 -26.63 0.81 3.13
N GLY A 377 -26.89 1.51 4.24
CA GLY A 377 -26.94 0.91 5.57
C GLY A 377 -25.60 0.28 5.99
N ASP A 378 -25.58 -1.04 6.18
CA ASP A 378 -24.38 -1.82 6.52
C ASP A 378 -23.57 -2.26 5.28
N LYS A 379 -24.05 -1.95 4.07
CA LYS A 379 -23.34 -2.17 2.81
C LYS A 379 -22.38 -1.03 2.54
N LEU A 380 -21.18 -1.16 3.09
CA LEU A 380 -20.16 -0.11 3.03
C LEU A 380 -19.37 -0.13 1.70
N ASN A 381 -20.04 0.06 0.56
CA ASN A 381 -19.37 0.17 -0.75
C ASN A 381 -18.52 1.45 -0.80
N HIS A 382 -17.25 1.33 -1.19
CA HIS A 382 -16.37 2.48 -1.34
C HIS A 382 -15.09 2.15 -2.13
N TRP A 383 -14.37 3.19 -2.53
CA TRP A 383 -13.10 3.06 -3.25
C TRP A 383 -11.99 3.83 -2.55
N LEU A 384 -10.95 3.11 -2.12
CA LEU A 384 -9.72 3.73 -1.64
C LEU A 384 -8.85 4.03 -2.86
N VAL A 385 -8.63 5.32 -3.13
CA VAL A 385 -7.93 5.83 -4.31
C VAL A 385 -6.91 6.86 -3.86
N SER A 386 -5.67 6.70 -4.30
CA SER A 386 -4.66 7.75 -4.18
C SER A 386 -3.93 7.95 -5.51
N ALA A 387 -3.53 9.20 -5.73
CA ALA A 387 -2.85 9.58 -6.95
C ALA A 387 -1.85 10.71 -6.68
N TYR A 388 -0.68 10.59 -7.30
CA TYR A 388 0.36 11.61 -7.29
C TYR A 388 1.11 11.62 -8.62
N LEU A 389 1.74 12.75 -8.94
CA LEU A 389 2.65 12.86 -10.07
C LEU A 389 4.09 12.75 -9.60
N THR A 390 4.94 12.18 -10.45
CA THR A 390 6.39 12.35 -10.37
C THR A 390 6.89 13.01 -11.64
N TYR A 391 7.84 13.93 -11.53
CA TYR A 391 8.42 14.60 -12.69
C TYR A 391 9.84 15.10 -12.42
N GLU A 392 10.53 15.42 -13.50
CA GLU A 392 11.83 16.08 -13.50
C GLU A 392 11.65 17.57 -13.74
N GLU A 393 12.40 18.40 -13.01
CA GLU A 393 12.40 19.86 -13.14
C GLU A 393 13.44 20.37 -14.13
#